data_AF-A0A8C2SU64-F1
#
_entry.id   AF-A0A8C2SU64-F1
#
_cell.length_a   1.000
_cell.length_b   1.000
_cell.length_c   1.000
_cell.angle_alpha   90.00
_cell.angle_beta   90.00
_cell.angle_gamma   90.00
#
_symmetry.space_group_name_H-M   'P 1'
#
loop_
_entity.id
_entity.type
_entity.pdbx_description
1 polymer ?
#
loop_
_entity_poly.entity_id
_entity_poly.type
_entity_poly.pdbx_seq_one_letter_code
_entity_poly.pdbx_strand_id
1 'polypeptide(L)'
;MGHQKPHGKECPSATAEPLRLPGAGCEGRGEQRCRHIAAVIWAVPGSLPLPEAAPRAPSGGVEGRAGAGAGRRDGRPRGVSGRSGMAGRGCSSISPPLPGGSAPPCAVPGQGVGAERRRRQQQQQQQQQQQQQQQQQQQQHAPGGPGPASPPGWQRAAWMESGPRRIPASRPGCPRRWRRRWALLGALLGSALALYGCLRELRRGGSAPGRPEGDVTVLLWWEPFGRPRRPPDCRRRYNITGCRLSADRGRYGEARAVLFHHRDLALHGAQGLPRGTPPRPPRQLWVWMNFESPSHSPGLRGLAGLFNWTMSYRRDSDVFVPYGYLYASPSPRPFVVPRKSRLVAWVISNWNEEHARVRYYRQLKEHLPIDVYGARGMALLEGSVVKTVSAYKFYLAFENSQHTDYITEKLWRNAFAASAVPVVLGPRRANYERFIPADSFIHVDDFPSPRLLATYLKFLDKNKPSYRRYFAWRNKYEVHVTSFWDEHYCKVCEAVRTAGNQLKTVQNLASWFES
;
A
#
# COMPACT_ATOMS: atom_id res chain seq x y z
N MET A 1 59.82 9.33 -54.27
CA MET A 1 60.51 9.29 -52.96
C MET A 1 59.40 9.38 -51.91
N GLY A 2 59.03 8.33 -51.16
CA GLY A 2 59.87 7.55 -50.21
C GLY A 2 59.88 8.33 -48.89
N HIS A 3 59.32 7.88 -47.76
CA HIS A 3 59.48 6.61 -47.05
C HIS A 3 58.21 6.24 -46.23
N GLN A 4 57.68 5.02 -46.35
CA GLN A 4 57.83 3.85 -45.44
C GLN A 4 57.03 3.84 -44.12
N LYS A 5 56.13 2.84 -44.03
CA LYS A 5 55.70 2.19 -42.77
C LYS A 5 56.80 1.22 -42.29
N PRO A 6 56.77 0.82 -41.01
CA PRO A 6 57.19 -0.51 -40.58
C PRO A 6 55.99 -1.44 -40.34
N HIS A 7 56.05 -2.65 -40.91
CA HIS A 7 55.54 -3.86 -40.26
C HIS A 7 56.49 -4.20 -39.08
N GLY A 8 56.18 -4.97 -38.03
CA GLY A 8 55.04 -5.81 -37.71
C GLY A 8 55.56 -7.03 -36.92
N LYS A 9 54.88 -7.46 -35.83
CA LYS A 9 55.17 -8.72 -35.11
C LYS A 9 53.91 -9.30 -34.46
N GLU A 10 53.39 -10.37 -35.06
CA GLU A 10 52.68 -11.46 -34.38
C GLU A 10 53.76 -12.41 -33.81
N CYS A 11 53.56 -13.38 -32.91
CA CYS A 11 52.45 -13.91 -32.10
C CYS A 11 53.11 -14.59 -30.84
N PRO A 12 52.42 -15.20 -29.84
CA PRO A 12 51.42 -16.25 -30.03
C PRO A 12 50.17 -16.21 -29.11
N SER A 13 49.21 -17.04 -29.49
CA SER A 13 47.99 -17.37 -28.74
C SER A 13 48.28 -18.20 -27.48
N ALA A 14 47.61 -17.85 -26.37
CA ALA A 14 47.38 -18.77 -25.26
C ALA A 14 45.90 -19.22 -25.28
N THR A 15 45.66 -20.45 -25.73
CA THR A 15 44.35 -21.11 -25.69
C THR A 15 44.01 -21.54 -24.26
N ALA A 16 42.86 -21.13 -23.75
CA ALA A 16 42.28 -21.66 -22.51
C ALA A 16 40.96 -22.38 -22.83
N GLU A 17 41.03 -23.71 -23.00
CA GLU A 17 39.82 -24.54 -22.94
C GLU A 17 39.34 -24.70 -21.50
N PRO A 18 38.02 -24.76 -21.26
CA PRO A 18 37.48 -25.03 -19.93
C PRO A 18 37.45 -26.55 -19.64
N LEU A 19 37.96 -26.95 -18.48
CA LEU A 19 37.76 -28.33 -17.99
C LEU A 19 36.27 -28.66 -17.87
N ARG A 20 35.85 -29.77 -18.51
CA ARG A 20 34.60 -30.47 -18.21
C ARG A 20 34.89 -31.74 -17.42
N LEU A 21 34.19 -31.93 -16.31
CA LEU A 21 33.78 -33.24 -15.81
C LEU A 21 32.29 -33.18 -15.38
N PRO A 22 31.57 -34.32 -15.30
CA PRO A 22 30.21 -34.35 -15.85
C PRO A 22 29.08 -34.52 -14.82
N GLY A 23 27.87 -34.21 -15.30
CA GLY A 23 26.75 -35.15 -15.17
C GLY A 23 25.81 -35.03 -13.97
N ALA A 24 24.84 -34.12 -14.05
CA ALA A 24 23.47 -34.39 -13.61
C ALA A 24 22.48 -33.70 -14.56
N GLY A 25 21.58 -34.46 -15.17
CA GLY A 25 20.71 -34.01 -16.27
C GLY A 25 19.53 -33.13 -15.83
N CYS A 26 19.06 -32.30 -16.75
CA CYS A 26 17.87 -31.45 -16.60
C CYS A 26 16.57 -32.23 -16.87
N GLU A 27 15.42 -31.68 -16.45
CA GLU A 27 14.34 -31.25 -17.37
C GLU A 27 13.22 -30.50 -16.61
N GLY A 28 12.60 -29.46 -17.19
CA GLY A 28 11.46 -28.79 -16.53
C GLY A 28 11.08 -27.34 -16.90
N ARG A 29 11.02 -27.00 -18.20
CA ARG A 29 10.30 -25.83 -18.80
C ARG A 29 9.80 -24.69 -17.88
N GLY A 30 10.39 -23.50 -18.01
CA GLY A 30 9.82 -22.24 -17.53
C GLY A 30 10.66 -21.01 -17.88
N GLU A 31 10.24 -20.20 -18.87
CA GLU A 31 11.04 -19.09 -19.42
C GLU A 31 11.04 -17.85 -18.49
N GLN A 32 11.86 -17.89 -17.45
CA GLN A 32 11.92 -16.85 -16.42
C GLN A 32 12.90 -15.74 -16.82
N ARG A 33 12.38 -14.58 -17.24
CA ARG A 33 13.18 -13.40 -17.60
C ARG A 33 13.83 -12.74 -16.39
N CYS A 34 14.91 -13.31 -15.89
CA CYS A 34 15.86 -12.62 -15.02
C CYS A 34 16.63 -11.54 -15.80
N ARG A 35 16.08 -10.33 -15.87
CA ARG A 35 16.84 -9.15 -16.33
C ARG A 35 17.48 -8.46 -15.14
N HIS A 36 18.78 -8.69 -15.00
CA HIS A 36 19.66 -7.90 -14.14
C HIS A 36 19.57 -6.43 -14.54
N ILE A 37 19.41 -5.54 -13.55
CA ILE A 37 19.86 -4.15 -13.71
C ILE A 37 21.39 -4.22 -13.65
N ALA A 38 22.02 -4.32 -14.82
CA ALA A 38 23.47 -4.14 -14.93
C ALA A 38 23.82 -2.74 -14.42
N ALA A 39 24.77 -2.66 -13.48
CA ALA A 39 25.18 -1.40 -12.87
C ALA A 39 25.72 -0.45 -13.94
N VAL A 40 25.09 0.73 -14.10
CA VAL A 40 25.67 1.84 -14.86
C VAL A 40 26.63 2.59 -13.96
N ILE A 41 27.75 1.94 -13.65
CA ILE A 41 28.95 2.53 -13.05
C ILE A 41 30.14 1.91 -13.77
N TRP A 42 30.72 2.64 -14.73
CA TRP A 42 32.15 2.56 -15.10
C TRP A 42 32.53 3.78 -15.96
N ALA A 43 33.83 4.10 -15.96
CA ALA A 43 34.47 5.19 -16.70
C ALA A 43 34.23 6.64 -16.21
N VAL A 44 34.77 6.96 -15.02
CA VAL A 44 35.51 8.22 -14.83
C VAL A 44 36.96 7.83 -14.52
N PRO A 45 37.95 8.19 -15.36
CA PRO A 45 39.34 7.82 -15.11
C PRO A 45 40.02 8.81 -14.14
N GLY A 46 40.77 8.28 -13.17
CA GLY A 46 41.74 9.05 -12.37
C GLY A 46 41.40 9.17 -10.88
N SER A 47 41.89 8.23 -10.08
CA SER A 47 42.29 8.41 -8.67
C SER A 47 43.13 7.20 -8.23
N LEU A 48 44.20 7.47 -7.48
CA LEU A 48 45.15 6.47 -6.95
C LEU A 48 44.53 5.63 -5.81
N PRO A 49 45.03 4.42 -5.52
CA PRO A 49 44.47 3.55 -4.49
C PRO A 49 44.82 4.00 -3.06
N LEU A 50 43.89 3.78 -2.13
CA LEU A 50 44.13 3.78 -0.68
C LEU A 50 44.20 2.32 -0.18
N PRO A 51 44.98 2.03 0.87
CA PRO A 51 45.37 0.67 1.23
C PRO A 51 44.31 -0.12 2.01
N GLU A 52 44.46 -1.45 1.99
CA GLU A 52 43.63 -2.41 2.73
C GLU A 52 43.76 -2.26 4.26
N ALA A 53 42.67 -2.58 4.96
CA ALA A 53 42.64 -2.72 6.41
C ALA A 53 42.76 -4.20 6.81
N ALA A 54 43.84 -4.56 7.50
CA ALA A 54 44.03 -5.89 8.07
C ALA A 54 43.19 -6.12 9.35
N PRO A 55 42.86 -7.38 9.71
CA PRO A 55 41.95 -7.69 10.81
C PRO A 55 42.62 -7.70 12.20
N ARG A 56 41.80 -7.49 13.24
CA ARG A 56 42.22 -7.56 14.65
C ARG A 56 42.32 -9.01 15.15
N ALA A 57 43.32 -9.28 15.98
CA ALA A 57 43.40 -10.45 16.86
C ALA A 57 43.18 -10.05 18.34
N PRO A 58 42.72 -10.95 19.23
CA PRO A 58 42.44 -10.66 20.63
C PRO A 58 43.54 -11.14 21.59
N SER A 59 43.64 -10.50 22.76
CA SER A 59 44.36 -11.02 23.93
C SER A 59 43.76 -10.43 25.21
N GLY A 60 43.51 -11.26 26.23
CA GLY A 60 43.10 -10.81 27.56
C GLY A 60 44.12 -11.24 28.63
N GLY A 61 43.88 -10.87 29.89
CA GLY A 61 44.50 -11.56 31.04
C GLY A 61 45.01 -10.70 32.21
N VAL A 62 44.30 -10.81 33.34
CA VAL A 62 44.83 -10.97 34.72
C VAL A 62 45.43 -9.77 35.49
N GLU A 63 44.70 -9.41 36.56
CA GLU A 63 45.05 -9.05 37.97
C GLU A 63 46.37 -8.35 38.41
N GLY A 64 46.24 -7.45 39.40
CA GLY A 64 47.34 -6.94 40.24
C GLY A 64 46.86 -6.04 41.41
N ARG A 65 47.36 -6.26 42.64
CA ARG A 65 46.85 -5.66 43.91
C ARG A 65 47.53 -4.35 44.35
N ALA A 66 46.72 -3.50 45.00
CA ALA A 66 46.94 -2.71 46.25
C ALA A 66 48.28 -2.00 46.59
N GLY A 67 48.17 -0.79 47.15
CA GLY A 67 49.22 -0.12 47.92
C GLY A 67 48.82 1.30 48.38
N ALA A 68 48.97 1.62 49.67
CA ALA A 68 48.65 2.94 50.25
C ALA A 68 49.91 3.65 50.76
N GLY A 69 49.91 4.99 50.82
CA GLY A 69 51.00 5.78 51.41
C GLY A 69 50.71 7.28 51.40
N ALA A 70 50.97 7.97 52.51
CA ALA A 70 50.64 9.39 52.72
C ALA A 70 51.90 10.27 52.84
N GLY A 71 51.77 11.58 52.62
CA GLY A 71 52.83 12.57 52.87
C GLY A 71 52.35 14.01 52.73
N ARG A 72 52.68 14.88 53.70
CA ARG A 72 52.19 16.28 53.83
C ARG A 72 53.26 17.33 53.48
N ARG A 73 52.81 18.59 53.33
CA ARG A 73 53.32 19.89 53.89
C ARG A 73 53.22 21.00 52.83
N ASP A 74 53.12 22.30 53.13
CA ASP A 74 52.60 23.11 54.26
C ASP A 74 52.44 24.57 53.74
N GLY A 75 51.58 25.42 54.32
CA GLY A 75 51.54 26.85 53.96
C GLY A 75 50.26 27.62 54.34
N ARG A 76 50.36 28.55 55.30
CA ARG A 76 49.32 29.45 55.86
C ARG A 76 49.96 30.86 56.01
N PRO A 77 49.37 31.93 56.63
CA PRO A 77 47.97 32.26 57.00
C PRO A 77 47.56 33.77 56.77
N ARG A 78 46.33 34.20 57.16
CA ARG A 78 46.03 35.26 58.20
C ARG A 78 44.56 35.80 58.22
N GLY A 79 44.09 36.22 59.43
CA GLY A 79 42.86 37.03 59.71
C GLY A 79 41.58 36.23 60.05
N VAL A 80 40.96 36.12 61.26
CA VAL A 80 40.58 37.04 62.39
C VAL A 80 39.30 37.85 62.05
N SER A 81 38.19 37.95 62.83
CA SER A 81 37.69 37.54 64.19
C SER A 81 36.13 37.36 64.17
N GLY A 82 35.32 37.05 65.21
CA GLY A 82 35.53 36.48 66.57
C GLY A 82 34.51 36.94 67.68
N ARG A 83 34.00 36.01 68.54
CA ARG A 83 33.25 36.18 69.85
C ARG A 83 31.73 36.59 69.79
N SER A 84 30.82 36.29 70.76
CA SER A 84 30.83 35.52 72.06
C SER A 84 29.42 35.25 72.68
N GLY A 85 29.29 34.21 73.55
CA GLY A 85 28.48 34.14 74.82
C GLY A 85 27.02 33.64 74.75
N MET A 86 26.55 32.53 75.38
CA MET A 86 26.30 32.18 76.83
C MET A 86 25.45 33.20 77.63
N ALA A 87 24.49 32.85 78.51
CA ALA A 87 23.73 31.62 78.87
C ALA A 87 22.60 31.99 79.91
N GLY A 88 21.55 31.19 80.16
CA GLY A 88 20.64 31.43 81.32
C GLY A 88 19.26 30.71 81.36
N ARG A 89 18.98 30.01 82.48
CA ARG A 89 17.85 29.07 82.75
C ARG A 89 16.45 29.68 83.03
N GLY A 90 15.39 28.87 82.90
CA GLY A 90 14.06 29.05 83.53
C GLY A 90 13.07 27.91 83.17
N CYS A 91 12.19 27.48 84.08
CA CYS A 91 11.27 26.31 83.88
C CYS A 91 9.91 26.44 84.63
N SER A 92 8.93 25.64 84.18
CA SER A 92 7.58 25.39 84.75
C SER A 92 6.50 26.46 84.47
N SER A 93 5.24 26.11 84.15
CA SER A 93 4.58 24.82 83.86
C SER A 93 3.19 25.01 83.20
N ILE A 94 2.63 23.93 82.61
CA ILE A 94 1.20 23.55 82.40
C ILE A 94 1.03 22.80 81.05
N SER A 95 0.27 21.68 81.08
CA SER A 95 0.08 20.67 80.02
C SER A 95 -1.38 20.70 79.49
N PRO A 96 -1.88 19.80 78.59
CA PRO A 96 -1.34 19.07 77.42
C PRO A 96 -2.30 19.24 76.17
N PRO A 97 -2.71 18.23 75.34
CA PRO A 97 -1.96 17.41 74.35
C PRO A 97 -2.54 17.33 72.89
N LEU A 98 -1.68 16.91 71.93
CA LEU A 98 -1.94 16.00 70.75
C LEU A 98 -2.86 16.44 69.58
N PRO A 99 -2.92 15.70 68.43
CA PRO A 99 -1.92 14.88 67.72
C PRO A 99 -1.87 15.11 66.18
N GLY A 100 -1.01 14.36 65.44
CA GLY A 100 -1.44 13.83 64.13
C GLY A 100 -0.50 13.92 62.91
N GLY A 101 0.76 13.47 63.00
CA GLY A 101 1.57 13.22 61.80
C GLY A 101 1.33 11.81 61.24
N SER A 102 0.95 11.68 59.96
CA SER A 102 0.76 10.39 59.28
C SER A 102 1.61 10.27 58.00
N ALA A 103 2.03 9.03 57.70
CA ALA A 103 2.92 8.69 56.59
C ALA A 103 2.22 8.79 55.21
N PRO A 104 2.95 8.95 54.09
CA PRO A 104 2.35 9.10 52.77
C PRO A 104 1.70 7.79 52.28
N PRO A 105 0.55 7.84 51.59
CA PRO A 105 -0.16 6.65 51.13
C PRO A 105 0.46 6.05 49.86
N CYS A 106 0.32 4.72 49.73
CA CYS A 106 0.73 3.96 48.54
C CYS A 106 -0.05 4.38 47.28
N ALA A 107 0.60 4.30 46.12
CA ALA A 107 0.00 4.67 44.84
C ALA A 107 -1.15 3.73 44.42
N VAL A 108 -2.30 4.33 44.09
CA VAL A 108 -3.49 3.61 43.62
C VAL A 108 -3.37 3.24 42.13
N PRO A 109 -3.48 1.95 41.74
CA PRO A 109 -3.45 1.53 40.34
C PRO A 109 -4.79 1.86 39.63
N GLY A 110 -4.97 3.13 39.24
CA GLY A 110 -6.18 3.58 38.53
C GLY A 110 -6.01 4.75 37.57
N GLN A 111 -5.01 5.62 37.76
CA GLN A 111 -4.90 6.87 36.99
C GLN A 111 -4.37 6.69 35.55
N GLY A 112 -3.71 5.56 35.24
CA GLY A 112 -3.17 5.30 33.90
C GLY A 112 -4.25 5.17 32.82
N VAL A 113 -5.38 4.50 33.12
CA VAL A 113 -6.41 4.17 32.12
C VAL A 113 -7.12 5.42 31.57
N GLY A 114 -7.31 6.44 32.43
CA GLY A 114 -7.91 7.72 32.03
C GLY A 114 -6.99 8.55 31.13
N ALA A 115 -5.69 8.63 31.46
CA ALA A 115 -4.70 9.32 30.65
C ALA A 115 -4.47 8.61 29.30
N GLU A 116 -4.39 7.28 29.31
CA GLU A 116 -4.31 6.43 28.12
C GLU A 116 -5.52 6.62 27.20
N ARG A 117 -6.75 6.62 27.74
CA ARG A 117 -7.97 6.93 26.98
C ARG A 117 -7.92 8.33 26.36
N ARG A 118 -7.56 9.36 27.12
CA ARG A 118 -7.48 10.74 26.61
C ARG A 118 -6.42 10.86 25.50
N ARG A 119 -5.24 10.26 25.67
CA ARG A 119 -4.19 10.22 24.63
C ARG A 119 -4.68 9.51 23.36
N ARG A 120 -5.33 8.34 23.48
CA ARG A 120 -5.91 7.62 22.34
C ARG A 120 -7.00 8.43 21.64
N GLN A 121 -7.89 9.09 22.39
CA GLN A 121 -8.95 9.93 21.83
C GLN A 121 -8.38 11.17 21.12
N GLN A 122 -7.34 11.80 21.68
CA GLN A 122 -6.66 12.95 21.08
C GLN A 122 -5.86 12.54 19.81
N GLN A 123 -5.21 11.38 19.82
CA GLN A 123 -4.59 10.80 18.62
C GLN A 123 -5.64 10.44 17.55
N GLN A 124 -6.79 9.89 17.93
CA GLN A 124 -7.90 9.63 17.00
C GLN A 124 -8.44 10.92 16.37
N GLN A 125 -8.63 11.98 17.16
CA GLN A 125 -9.06 13.30 16.65
C GLN A 125 -8.02 13.89 15.69
N GLN A 126 -6.72 13.83 16.02
CA GLN A 126 -5.66 14.27 15.10
C GLN A 126 -5.63 13.44 13.81
N GLN A 127 -5.77 12.11 13.90
CA GLN A 127 -5.84 11.24 12.72
C GLN A 127 -7.08 11.55 11.86
N GLN A 128 -8.25 11.80 12.47
CA GLN A 128 -9.46 12.22 11.75
C GLN A 128 -9.27 13.57 11.04
N GLN A 129 -8.72 14.58 11.71
CA GLN A 129 -8.42 15.89 11.08
C GLN A 129 -7.43 15.75 9.92
N GLN A 130 -6.40 14.90 10.07
CA GLN A 130 -5.42 14.64 9.00
C GLN A 130 -6.02 13.89 7.80
N GLN A 131 -6.89 12.91 8.04
CA GLN A 131 -7.62 12.22 6.96
C GLN A 131 -8.62 13.16 6.28
N GLN A 132 -9.30 14.02 7.03
CA GLN A 132 -10.17 15.05 6.46
C GLN A 132 -9.37 16.03 5.58
N GLN A 133 -8.15 16.43 5.96
CA GLN A 133 -7.27 17.23 5.10
C GLN A 133 -6.84 16.47 3.83
N GLN A 134 -6.43 15.20 3.94
CA GLN A 134 -6.08 14.38 2.77
C GLN A 134 -7.27 14.22 1.81
N GLN A 135 -8.47 14.01 2.34
CA GLN A 135 -9.69 13.87 1.54
C GLN A 135 -10.18 15.20 0.97
N GLN A 136 -10.03 16.33 1.67
CA GLN A 136 -10.26 17.66 1.10
C GLN A 136 -9.30 17.93 -0.07
N GLN A 137 -8.01 17.59 0.10
CA GLN A 137 -7.05 17.66 -1.01
C GLN A 137 -7.50 16.77 -2.18
N GLN A 138 -7.93 15.53 -1.94
CA GLN A 138 -8.46 14.65 -3.01
C GLN A 138 -9.69 15.24 -3.72
N GLN A 139 -10.63 15.82 -2.97
CA GLN A 139 -11.92 16.32 -3.48
C GLN A 139 -11.85 17.68 -4.20
N GLN A 140 -10.76 18.45 -4.04
CA GLN A 140 -10.73 19.86 -4.43
C GLN A 140 -10.92 20.17 -5.92
N HIS A 141 -10.84 19.20 -6.84
CA HIS A 141 -11.40 19.31 -8.19
C HIS A 141 -11.78 17.93 -8.73
N ALA A 142 -13.09 17.66 -8.86
CA ALA A 142 -13.56 16.70 -9.86
C ALA A 142 -13.57 17.41 -11.23
N PRO A 143 -12.89 16.90 -12.26
CA PRO A 143 -12.97 17.49 -13.59
C PRO A 143 -14.39 17.38 -14.14
N GLY A 144 -14.93 18.47 -14.68
CA GLY A 144 -16.05 18.40 -15.60
C GLY A 144 -15.57 17.82 -16.92
N GLY A 145 -15.56 16.49 -17.02
CA GLY A 145 -15.21 15.77 -18.26
C GLY A 145 -16.40 15.64 -19.22
N PRO A 146 -16.15 15.55 -20.54
CA PRO A 146 -17.20 15.41 -21.56
C PRO A 146 -17.87 14.02 -21.52
N GLY A 147 -18.93 13.86 -22.33
CA GLY A 147 -19.80 12.69 -22.37
C GLY A 147 -19.15 11.34 -22.72
N PRO A 148 -19.90 10.23 -22.56
CA PRO A 148 -19.31 8.90 -22.40
C PRO A 148 -18.82 8.28 -23.71
N ALA A 149 -17.57 7.81 -23.71
CA ALA A 149 -17.15 6.72 -24.58
C ALA A 149 -17.61 5.37 -23.98
N SER A 150 -18.18 4.50 -24.81
CA SER A 150 -18.65 3.18 -24.37
C SER A 150 -17.47 2.24 -24.05
N PRO A 151 -17.57 1.37 -23.03
CA PRO A 151 -16.53 0.38 -22.75
C PRO A 151 -16.56 -0.75 -23.79
N PRO A 152 -15.40 -1.20 -24.31
CA PRO A 152 -15.33 -2.43 -25.10
C PRO A 152 -15.72 -3.65 -24.25
N GLY A 153 -16.49 -4.56 -24.83
CA GLY A 153 -16.91 -5.78 -24.16
C GLY A 153 -15.76 -6.75 -23.90
N TRP A 154 -15.80 -7.43 -22.76
CA TRP A 154 -14.87 -8.53 -22.42
C TRP A 154 -15.07 -9.71 -23.37
N GLN A 155 -14.27 -9.77 -24.43
CA GLN A 155 -14.20 -10.98 -25.27
C GLN A 155 -13.45 -12.09 -24.51
N ARG A 156 -14.07 -13.27 -24.45
CA ARG A 156 -13.48 -14.46 -23.84
C ARG A 156 -12.31 -14.95 -24.72
N ALA A 157 -11.20 -15.31 -24.09
CA ALA A 157 -10.12 -16.00 -24.79
C ALA A 157 -10.65 -17.35 -25.32
N ALA A 158 -10.54 -17.56 -26.63
CA ALA A 158 -10.82 -18.85 -27.24
C ALA A 158 -9.69 -19.82 -26.94
N TRP A 159 -10.02 -21.02 -26.48
CA TRP A 159 -9.07 -22.12 -26.35
C TRP A 159 -8.83 -22.72 -27.74
N MET A 160 -7.56 -22.83 -28.14
CA MET A 160 -7.19 -23.60 -29.33
C MET A 160 -7.20 -25.08 -28.99
N GLU A 161 -8.20 -25.81 -29.49
CA GLU A 161 -8.19 -27.27 -29.47
C GLU A 161 -7.24 -27.80 -30.56
N SER A 162 -6.35 -28.71 -30.16
CA SER A 162 -5.43 -29.38 -31.08
C SER A 162 -6.11 -30.59 -31.73
N GLY A 163 -6.22 -30.57 -33.05
CA GLY A 163 -6.86 -31.65 -33.82
C GLY A 163 -6.08 -32.98 -33.76
N PRO A 164 -6.77 -34.15 -33.79
CA PRO A 164 -6.12 -35.46 -33.70
C PRO A 164 -5.41 -35.86 -35.01
N ARG A 165 -4.25 -36.50 -34.88
CA ARG A 165 -3.48 -37.07 -36.00
C ARG A 165 -4.15 -38.31 -36.57
N ARG A 166 -4.06 -38.51 -37.89
CA ARG A 166 -4.49 -39.72 -38.59
C ARG A 166 -3.44 -40.83 -38.48
N ILE A 167 -3.89 -42.08 -38.37
CA ILE A 167 -3.10 -43.30 -38.59
C ILE A 167 -3.85 -44.15 -39.64
N PRO A 168 -3.18 -44.75 -40.65
CA PRO A 168 -3.84 -45.48 -41.72
C PRO A 168 -4.31 -46.88 -41.30
N ALA A 169 -5.29 -47.42 -42.04
CA ALA A 169 -5.87 -48.72 -41.79
C ALA A 169 -5.39 -49.79 -42.80
N SER A 170 -5.33 -51.04 -42.35
CA SER A 170 -5.32 -52.24 -43.19
C SER A 170 -6.30 -53.28 -42.60
N ARG A 171 -6.82 -54.16 -43.47
CA ARG A 171 -7.93 -55.13 -43.23
C ARG A 171 -7.35 -56.58 -43.16
N PRO A 172 -8.13 -57.70 -43.12
CA PRO A 172 -9.59 -57.90 -43.03
C PRO A 172 -10.14 -59.03 -42.10
N GLY A 173 -11.46 -59.01 -41.87
CA GLY A 173 -12.33 -60.21 -42.01
C GLY A 173 -12.70 -61.06 -40.77
N CYS A 174 -14.00 -61.10 -40.42
CA CYS A 174 -14.90 -62.29 -40.32
C CYS A 174 -16.32 -61.87 -39.81
N PRO A 175 -17.36 -62.72 -39.66
CA PRO A 175 -18.63 -62.45 -40.34
C PRO A 175 -19.78 -61.93 -39.46
N ARG A 176 -20.72 -61.23 -40.11
CA ARG A 176 -21.97 -60.73 -39.52
C ARG A 176 -23.07 -61.82 -39.56
N ARG A 177 -23.71 -62.11 -38.42
CA ARG A 177 -25.16 -62.46 -38.41
C ARG A 177 -25.95 -62.14 -37.13
N TRP A 178 -25.33 -61.96 -35.96
CA TRP A 178 -26.07 -61.72 -34.68
C TRP A 178 -26.10 -60.26 -34.17
N ARG A 179 -25.48 -59.30 -34.87
CA ARG A 179 -25.33 -57.91 -34.37
C ARG A 179 -26.46 -56.92 -34.70
N ARG A 180 -27.51 -57.28 -35.47
CA ARG A 180 -28.53 -56.29 -35.89
C ARG A 180 -29.62 -55.99 -34.84
N ARG A 181 -30.10 -56.99 -34.07
CA ARG A 181 -31.15 -56.77 -33.05
C ARG A 181 -30.62 -56.03 -31.81
N TRP A 182 -29.46 -56.43 -31.28
CA TRP A 182 -28.83 -55.75 -30.14
C TRP A 182 -28.28 -54.36 -30.46
N ALA A 183 -27.85 -54.09 -31.70
CA ALA A 183 -27.44 -52.74 -32.10
C ALA A 183 -28.62 -51.75 -32.16
N LEU A 184 -29.82 -52.20 -32.56
CA LEU A 184 -31.02 -51.36 -32.55
C LEU A 184 -31.50 -51.06 -31.12
N LEU A 185 -31.51 -52.07 -30.24
CA LEU A 185 -31.81 -51.87 -28.81
C LEU A 185 -30.78 -50.97 -28.12
N GLY A 186 -29.49 -51.17 -28.37
CA GLY A 186 -28.42 -50.32 -27.83
C GLY A 186 -28.48 -48.88 -28.37
N ALA A 187 -28.80 -48.70 -29.65
CA ALA A 187 -29.00 -47.37 -30.24
C ALA A 187 -30.22 -46.67 -29.64
N LEU A 188 -31.35 -47.36 -29.49
CA LEU A 188 -32.56 -46.79 -28.86
C LEU A 188 -32.32 -46.42 -27.39
N LEU A 189 -31.64 -47.29 -26.62
CA LEU A 189 -31.31 -46.99 -25.22
C LEU A 189 -30.32 -45.82 -25.12
N GLY A 190 -29.31 -45.78 -26.00
CA GLY A 190 -28.36 -44.66 -26.10
C GLY A 190 -29.02 -43.34 -26.50
N SER A 191 -29.95 -43.38 -27.47
CA SER A 191 -30.75 -42.22 -27.87
C SER A 191 -31.68 -41.77 -26.75
N ALA A 192 -32.33 -42.68 -26.01
CA ALA A 192 -33.17 -42.35 -24.87
C ALA A 192 -32.37 -41.77 -23.70
N LEU A 193 -31.16 -42.28 -23.42
CA LEU A 193 -30.24 -41.71 -22.43
C LEU A 193 -29.69 -40.35 -22.87
N ALA A 194 -29.40 -40.15 -24.16
CA ALA A 194 -29.02 -38.85 -24.69
C ALA A 194 -30.17 -37.83 -24.65
N LEU A 195 -31.41 -38.24 -24.96
CA LEU A 195 -32.60 -37.41 -24.80
C LEU A 195 -32.90 -37.11 -23.33
N TYR A 196 -32.75 -38.08 -22.43
CA TYR A 196 -32.89 -37.86 -20.99
C TYR A 196 -31.79 -36.93 -20.47
N GLY A 197 -30.55 -37.08 -20.93
CA GLY A 197 -29.44 -36.16 -20.66
C GLY A 197 -29.72 -34.76 -21.17
N CYS A 198 -30.21 -34.62 -22.40
CA CYS A 198 -30.55 -33.34 -23.01
C CYS A 198 -31.78 -32.68 -22.35
N LEU A 199 -32.81 -33.45 -21.99
CA LEU A 199 -33.96 -32.99 -21.20
C LEU A 199 -33.56 -32.64 -19.76
N ARG A 200 -32.54 -33.30 -19.20
CA ARG A 200 -31.94 -32.97 -17.91
C ARG A 200 -31.04 -31.74 -17.99
N GLU A 201 -30.39 -31.47 -19.11
CA GLU A 201 -29.70 -30.20 -19.40
C GLU A 201 -30.67 -29.06 -19.69
N LEU A 202 -31.81 -29.32 -20.34
CA LEU A 202 -32.90 -28.33 -20.53
C LEU A 202 -33.65 -28.05 -19.22
N ARG A 203 -33.88 -29.05 -18.35
CA ARG A 203 -34.32 -28.85 -16.96
C ARG A 203 -33.23 -28.29 -16.04
N ARG A 204 -31.95 -28.43 -16.43
CA ARG A 204 -30.80 -27.64 -15.93
C ARG A 204 -30.53 -26.42 -16.81
N GLY A 205 -31.58 -25.89 -17.44
CA GLY A 205 -31.80 -24.45 -17.58
C GLY A 205 -31.89 -23.79 -16.20
N GLY A 206 -30.90 -24.05 -15.34
CA GLY A 206 -30.63 -23.29 -14.15
C GLY A 206 -30.28 -21.90 -14.63
N SER A 207 -31.23 -21.00 -14.45
CA SER A 207 -31.00 -19.57 -14.36
C SER A 207 -29.60 -19.31 -13.81
N ALA A 208 -28.76 -18.63 -14.60
CA ALA A 208 -27.47 -18.15 -14.12
C ALA A 208 -27.71 -17.44 -12.78
N PRO A 209 -26.91 -17.70 -11.72
CA PRO A 209 -27.27 -17.44 -10.33
C PRO A 209 -27.85 -16.03 -10.18
N GLY A 210 -29.15 -15.99 -9.88
CA GLY A 210 -30.03 -14.90 -10.27
C GLY A 210 -29.46 -13.52 -10.01
N ARG A 211 -29.15 -12.79 -11.09
CA ARG A 211 -28.95 -11.34 -11.02
C ARG A 211 -30.25 -10.78 -10.41
N PRO A 212 -30.20 -9.95 -9.35
CA PRO A 212 -31.42 -9.46 -8.72
C PRO A 212 -32.36 -8.81 -9.75
N GLU A 213 -33.60 -9.28 -9.83
CA GLU A 213 -34.66 -8.65 -10.62
C GLU A 213 -35.09 -7.38 -9.89
N GLY A 214 -34.35 -6.28 -10.11
CA GLY A 214 -34.60 -4.98 -9.51
C GLY A 214 -33.33 -4.25 -9.04
N ASP A 215 -33.51 -3.03 -8.55
CA ASP A 215 -32.44 -2.25 -7.92
C ASP A 215 -31.94 -2.90 -6.63
N VAL A 216 -30.63 -3.02 -6.43
CA VAL A 216 -30.09 -3.34 -5.11
C VAL A 216 -29.94 -2.06 -4.28
N THR A 217 -30.45 -2.08 -3.04
CA THR A 217 -30.20 -1.01 -2.07
C THR A 217 -28.93 -1.26 -1.29
N VAL A 218 -28.01 -0.29 -1.26
CA VAL A 218 -26.85 -0.26 -0.36
C VAL A 218 -27.02 0.88 0.64
N LEU A 219 -27.04 0.52 1.92
CA LEU A 219 -27.14 1.47 3.03
C LEU A 219 -25.74 1.86 3.53
N LEU A 220 -25.48 3.15 3.59
CA LEU A 220 -24.33 3.75 4.27
C LEU A 220 -24.70 3.87 5.76
N TRP A 221 -24.06 3.08 6.63
CA TRP A 221 -24.49 3.01 8.04
C TRP A 221 -24.12 4.26 8.85
N TRP A 222 -23.00 4.89 8.48
CA TRP A 222 -22.59 6.20 8.96
C TRP A 222 -22.23 7.09 7.78
N GLU A 223 -22.54 8.37 7.92
CA GLU A 223 -21.99 9.40 7.04
C GLU A 223 -20.52 9.61 7.42
N PRO A 224 -19.57 9.59 6.46
CA PRO A 224 -18.15 9.53 6.81
C PRO A 224 -17.67 10.69 7.67
N PHE A 225 -17.05 10.37 8.81
CA PHE A 225 -16.59 11.34 9.80
C PHE A 225 -17.71 12.26 10.32
N GLY A 226 -18.96 11.79 10.31
CA GLY A 226 -20.14 12.56 10.72
C GLY A 226 -20.46 13.75 9.80
N ARG A 227 -20.00 13.73 8.54
CA ARG A 227 -20.25 14.81 7.56
C ARG A 227 -21.31 14.39 6.54
N PRO A 228 -22.49 15.04 6.50
CA PRO A 228 -23.53 14.69 5.55
C PRO A 228 -23.10 14.78 4.09
N ARG A 229 -23.43 13.74 3.31
CA ARG A 229 -23.14 13.66 1.87
C ARG A 229 -24.33 13.06 1.14
N ARG A 230 -24.83 13.79 0.13
CA ARG A 230 -25.76 13.22 -0.85
C ARG A 230 -25.06 12.08 -1.60
N PRO A 231 -25.61 10.86 -1.64
CA PRO A 231 -25.03 9.78 -2.44
C PRO A 231 -24.95 10.15 -3.92
N PRO A 232 -23.94 9.67 -4.67
CA PRO A 232 -23.80 9.93 -6.10
C PRO A 232 -24.86 9.20 -6.93
N ASP A 233 -25.20 9.77 -8.08
CA ASP A 233 -25.88 9.04 -9.15
C ASP A 233 -24.87 8.12 -9.86
N CYS A 234 -24.92 6.83 -9.52
CA CYS A 234 -24.03 5.81 -10.07
C CYS A 234 -24.24 5.55 -11.57
N ARG A 235 -25.46 5.74 -12.08
CA ARG A 235 -25.77 5.56 -13.51
C ARG A 235 -25.14 6.70 -14.30
N ARG A 236 -25.37 7.95 -13.88
CA ARG A 236 -24.87 9.15 -14.57
C ARG A 236 -23.35 9.27 -14.52
N ARG A 237 -22.71 8.89 -13.40
CA ARG A 237 -21.27 9.11 -13.20
C ARG A 237 -20.38 7.94 -13.61
N TYR A 238 -20.85 6.71 -13.46
CA TYR A 238 -20.03 5.50 -13.64
C TYR A 238 -20.70 4.43 -14.53
N ASN A 239 -21.85 4.74 -15.15
CA ASN A 239 -22.66 3.80 -15.93
C ASN A 239 -23.13 2.56 -15.14
N ILE A 240 -23.21 2.67 -13.80
CA ILE A 240 -23.64 1.59 -12.91
C ILE A 240 -25.15 1.72 -12.66
N THR A 241 -25.92 0.87 -13.35
CA THR A 241 -27.39 0.75 -13.23
C THR A 241 -27.83 -0.18 -12.09
N GLY A 242 -29.13 -0.21 -11.77
CA GLY A 242 -29.68 -1.16 -10.79
C GLY A 242 -29.18 -0.93 -9.36
N CYS A 243 -28.88 0.32 -9.00
CA CYS A 243 -28.20 0.69 -7.78
C CYS A 243 -28.93 1.83 -7.06
N ARG A 244 -29.27 1.61 -5.78
CA ARG A 244 -29.89 2.62 -4.92
C ARG A 244 -29.07 2.81 -3.65
N LEU A 245 -28.28 3.87 -3.61
CA LEU A 245 -27.53 4.26 -2.41
C LEU A 245 -28.43 5.02 -1.43
N SER A 246 -28.23 4.83 -0.13
CA SER A 246 -28.99 5.55 0.91
C SER A 246 -28.18 5.74 2.19
N ALA A 247 -28.45 6.80 2.94
CA ALA A 247 -28.00 6.99 4.33
C ALA A 247 -29.15 6.86 5.34
N ASP A 248 -30.37 6.60 4.87
CA ASP A 248 -31.55 6.44 5.73
C ASP A 248 -31.54 5.07 6.41
N ARG A 249 -31.28 5.07 7.72
CA ARG A 249 -31.23 3.87 8.55
C ARG A 249 -32.59 3.16 8.71
N GLY A 250 -33.71 3.83 8.41
CA GLY A 250 -35.03 3.19 8.33
C GLY A 250 -35.07 2.09 7.26
N ARG A 251 -34.25 2.21 6.21
CA ARG A 251 -34.14 1.24 5.11
C ARG A 251 -33.25 0.03 5.43
N TYR A 252 -32.84 -0.16 6.69
CA TYR A 252 -32.00 -1.29 7.12
C TYR A 252 -32.61 -2.66 6.79
N GLY A 253 -33.93 -2.82 6.93
CA GLY A 253 -34.60 -4.11 6.68
C GLY A 253 -34.57 -4.55 5.21
N GLU A 254 -34.62 -3.61 4.27
CA GLU A 254 -34.63 -3.85 2.83
C GLU A 254 -33.26 -3.71 2.15
N ALA A 255 -32.25 -3.19 2.87
CA ALA A 255 -30.91 -3.02 2.32
C ALA A 255 -30.28 -4.38 1.97
N ARG A 256 -29.87 -4.54 0.71
CA ARG A 256 -29.15 -5.73 0.24
C ARG A 256 -27.75 -5.82 0.85
N ALA A 257 -27.11 -4.67 1.02
CA ALA A 257 -25.85 -4.54 1.72
C ALA A 257 -25.82 -3.29 2.60
N VAL A 258 -24.99 -3.34 3.64
CA VAL A 258 -24.76 -2.24 4.58
C VAL A 258 -23.25 -2.01 4.67
N LEU A 259 -22.84 -0.78 4.39
CA LEU A 259 -21.43 -0.35 4.32
C LEU A 259 -21.03 0.33 5.62
N PHE A 260 -19.96 -0.17 6.25
CA PHE A 260 -19.45 0.30 7.52
C PHE A 260 -18.05 0.87 7.35
N HIS A 261 -17.92 2.21 7.37
CA HIS A 261 -16.63 2.87 7.35
C HIS A 261 -15.89 2.66 8.68
N HIS A 262 -14.66 2.15 8.62
CA HIS A 262 -13.90 1.70 9.78
C HIS A 262 -13.66 2.80 10.84
N ARG A 263 -13.46 4.07 10.44
CA ARG A 263 -13.23 5.15 11.41
C ARG A 263 -14.47 5.51 12.21
N ASP A 264 -15.64 5.51 11.58
CA ASP A 264 -16.91 5.78 12.27
C ASP A 264 -17.30 4.57 13.14
N LEU A 265 -17.03 3.35 12.67
CA LEU A 265 -17.13 2.14 13.49
C LEU A 265 -16.23 2.20 14.74
N ALA A 266 -14.99 2.64 14.60
CA ALA A 266 -14.05 2.78 15.72
C ALA A 266 -14.45 3.90 16.70
N LEU A 267 -15.14 4.95 16.21
CA LEU A 267 -15.66 6.04 17.02
C LEU A 267 -16.94 5.64 17.79
N HIS A 268 -17.87 4.95 17.12
CA HIS A 268 -19.17 4.57 17.69
C HIS A 268 -19.16 3.23 18.44
N GLY A 269 -18.16 2.39 18.21
CA GLY A 269 -18.03 1.06 18.80
C GLY A 269 -19.11 0.06 18.37
N ALA A 270 -19.05 -1.15 18.91
CA ALA A 270 -20.01 -2.22 18.62
C ALA A 270 -21.46 -1.85 19.00
N GLN A 271 -21.64 -1.00 20.02
CA GLN A 271 -22.95 -0.49 20.46
C GLN A 271 -23.67 0.39 19.42
N GLY A 272 -22.94 0.87 18.40
CA GLY A 272 -23.46 1.64 17.27
C GLY A 272 -23.86 0.79 16.06
N LEU A 273 -23.61 -0.53 16.07
CA LEU A 273 -24.06 -1.45 15.03
C LEU A 273 -25.59 -1.64 15.06
N PRO A 274 -26.20 -2.18 13.99
CA PRO A 274 -27.63 -2.52 13.99
C PRO A 274 -27.97 -3.45 15.16
N ARG A 275 -29.07 -3.14 15.86
CA ARG A 275 -29.58 -3.93 16.99
C ARG A 275 -30.77 -4.77 16.54
N GLY A 276 -30.84 -6.02 16.99
CA GLY A 276 -31.98 -6.92 16.73
C GLY A 276 -31.61 -8.40 16.74
N THR A 277 -32.63 -9.26 16.71
CA THR A 277 -32.51 -10.73 16.59
C THR A 277 -33.45 -11.21 15.47
N PRO A 278 -32.93 -11.85 14.40
CA PRO A 278 -31.52 -11.99 14.07
C PRO A 278 -30.85 -10.62 13.83
N PRO A 279 -29.55 -10.46 14.12
CA PRO A 279 -28.85 -9.17 13.98
C PRO A 279 -28.76 -8.66 12.53
N ARG A 280 -29.16 -9.48 11.55
CA ARG A 280 -29.09 -9.20 10.12
C ARG A 280 -30.25 -9.91 9.39
N PRO A 281 -31.00 -9.22 8.50
CA PRO A 281 -31.97 -9.87 7.62
C PRO A 281 -31.33 -10.99 6.79
N PRO A 282 -32.06 -12.07 6.46
CA PRO A 282 -31.53 -13.16 5.65
C PRO A 282 -30.91 -12.65 4.34
N ARG A 283 -29.69 -13.11 4.05
CA ARG A 283 -28.90 -12.74 2.87
C ARG A 283 -28.41 -11.29 2.78
N GLN A 284 -28.70 -10.39 3.73
CA GLN A 284 -28.05 -9.06 3.73
C GLN A 284 -26.54 -9.20 3.93
N LEU A 285 -25.76 -8.36 3.26
CA LEU A 285 -24.30 -8.32 3.37
C LEU A 285 -23.84 -7.16 4.26
N TRP A 286 -23.00 -7.40 5.25
CA TRP A 286 -22.24 -6.33 5.92
C TRP A 286 -20.85 -6.21 5.30
N VAL A 287 -20.53 -5.03 4.78
CA VAL A 287 -19.29 -4.73 4.08
C VAL A 287 -18.45 -3.79 4.95
N TRP A 288 -17.26 -4.25 5.35
CA TRP A 288 -16.29 -3.41 6.04
C TRP A 288 -15.53 -2.56 5.02
N MET A 289 -15.57 -1.24 5.17
CA MET A 289 -14.87 -0.29 4.31
C MET A 289 -13.73 0.37 5.06
N ASN A 290 -12.50 0.24 4.56
CA ASN A 290 -11.36 0.96 5.09
C ASN A 290 -10.34 1.27 4.01
N PHE A 291 -9.79 2.49 4.08
CA PHE A 291 -8.82 3.00 3.12
C PHE A 291 -7.54 3.50 3.78
N GLU A 292 -7.52 3.55 5.11
CA GLU A 292 -6.30 3.81 5.85
C GLU A 292 -5.50 2.52 6.05
N SER A 293 -4.19 2.66 6.20
CA SER A 293 -3.27 1.58 6.53
C SER A 293 -3.59 0.85 7.86
N PRO A 294 -3.18 -0.42 8.04
CA PRO A 294 -3.26 -1.14 9.31
C PRO A 294 -2.67 -0.37 10.49
N SER A 295 -1.50 0.27 10.30
CA SER A 295 -0.82 1.09 11.34
C SER A 295 -1.65 2.26 11.86
N HIS A 296 -2.67 2.68 11.12
CA HIS A 296 -3.59 3.75 11.49
C HIS A 296 -5.05 3.27 11.58
N SER A 297 -5.28 1.96 11.65
CA SER A 297 -6.61 1.33 11.70
C SER A 297 -6.77 0.51 13.00
N PRO A 298 -7.02 1.16 14.16
CA PRO A 298 -7.05 0.48 15.45
C PRO A 298 -8.31 -0.39 15.64
N GLY A 299 -8.17 -1.50 16.36
CA GLY A 299 -9.30 -2.31 16.83
C GLY A 299 -9.76 -3.44 15.89
N LEU A 300 -9.05 -3.71 14.79
CA LEU A 300 -9.39 -4.74 13.80
C LEU A 300 -9.66 -6.12 14.40
N ARG A 301 -8.94 -6.49 15.47
CA ARG A 301 -9.06 -7.79 16.15
C ARG A 301 -10.44 -8.01 16.78
N GLY A 302 -11.09 -6.93 17.22
CA GLY A 302 -12.47 -6.97 17.75
C GLY A 302 -13.56 -7.05 16.67
N LEU A 303 -13.19 -7.11 15.38
CA LEU A 303 -14.11 -7.16 14.25
C LEU A 303 -14.16 -8.54 13.56
N ALA A 304 -13.46 -9.53 14.13
CA ALA A 304 -13.47 -10.93 13.68
C ALA A 304 -14.90 -11.47 13.58
N GLY A 305 -15.23 -12.12 12.47
CA GLY A 305 -16.54 -12.76 12.26
C GLY A 305 -17.72 -11.81 11.99
N LEU A 306 -17.57 -10.49 12.15
CA LEU A 306 -18.70 -9.55 12.02
C LEU A 306 -19.12 -9.29 10.56
N PHE A 307 -18.15 -9.19 9.66
CA PHE A 307 -18.35 -8.73 8.28
C PHE A 307 -18.41 -9.88 7.28
N ASN A 308 -19.21 -9.72 6.23
CA ASN A 308 -19.22 -10.68 5.12
C ASN A 308 -18.08 -10.39 4.15
N TRP A 309 -17.91 -9.13 3.78
CA TRP A 309 -17.02 -8.68 2.71
C TRP A 309 -16.09 -7.55 3.17
N THR A 310 -14.95 -7.43 2.52
CA THR A 310 -14.01 -6.31 2.69
C THR A 310 -14.01 -5.38 1.47
N MET A 311 -13.85 -4.09 1.73
CA MET A 311 -13.70 -3.06 0.71
C MET A 311 -12.51 -2.17 1.08
N SER A 312 -11.44 -2.21 0.28
CA SER A 312 -10.21 -1.45 0.54
C SER A 312 -9.34 -1.30 -0.72
N TYR A 313 -8.20 -0.63 -0.55
CA TYR A 313 -7.12 -0.56 -1.53
C TYR A 313 -6.36 -1.88 -1.70
N ARG A 314 -6.52 -2.89 -0.83
CA ARG A 314 -5.87 -4.19 -1.01
C ARG A 314 -6.51 -4.95 -2.17
N ARG A 315 -5.68 -5.49 -3.07
CA ARG A 315 -6.12 -6.16 -4.31
C ARG A 315 -6.93 -7.44 -4.07
N ASP A 316 -6.78 -8.06 -2.90
CA ASP A 316 -7.49 -9.26 -2.46
C ASP A 316 -8.75 -8.95 -1.60
N SER A 317 -9.22 -7.70 -1.60
CA SER A 317 -10.54 -7.34 -1.04
C SER A 317 -11.69 -7.86 -1.91
N ASP A 318 -12.84 -8.15 -1.33
CA ASP A 318 -14.07 -8.48 -2.09
C ASP A 318 -14.49 -7.35 -3.02
N VAL A 319 -14.31 -6.10 -2.58
CA VAL A 319 -14.50 -4.90 -3.38
C VAL A 319 -13.19 -4.12 -3.39
N PHE A 320 -12.26 -4.54 -4.24
CA PHE A 320 -11.02 -3.82 -4.49
C PHE A 320 -11.32 -2.51 -5.23
N VAL A 321 -10.95 -1.39 -4.61
CA VAL A 321 -10.93 -0.06 -5.23
C VAL A 321 -9.61 0.58 -4.83
N PRO A 322 -8.66 0.84 -5.75
CA PRO A 322 -7.43 1.54 -5.42
C PRO A 322 -7.65 3.06 -5.38
N TYR A 323 -6.67 3.83 -4.93
CA TYR A 323 -6.67 5.30 -5.00
C TYR A 323 -6.54 5.86 -6.44
N GLY A 324 -6.13 5.00 -7.38
CA GLY A 324 -6.06 5.28 -8.80
C GLY A 324 -5.58 4.04 -9.55
N TYR A 325 -5.65 4.09 -10.87
CA TYR A 325 -5.15 3.02 -11.74
C TYR A 325 -4.74 3.57 -13.11
N LEU A 326 -3.93 2.79 -13.84
CA LEU A 326 -3.64 3.05 -15.24
C LEU A 326 -4.64 2.32 -16.13
N TYR A 327 -5.11 3.00 -17.17
CA TYR A 327 -5.92 2.40 -18.24
C TYR A 327 -5.32 2.73 -19.60
N ALA A 328 -5.55 1.87 -20.60
CA ALA A 328 -5.01 2.09 -21.94
C ALA A 328 -5.65 3.36 -22.55
N SER A 329 -4.82 4.26 -23.09
CA SER A 329 -5.32 5.48 -23.73
C SER A 329 -6.15 5.11 -24.97
N PRO A 330 -7.39 5.59 -25.10
CA PRO A 330 -8.20 5.38 -26.30
C PRO A 330 -7.60 6.01 -27.56
N SER A 331 -6.76 7.04 -27.39
CA SER A 331 -6.04 7.71 -28.48
C SER A 331 -4.56 7.90 -28.12
N PRO A 332 -3.72 6.87 -28.27
CA PRO A 332 -2.29 6.94 -27.98
C PRO A 332 -1.60 8.09 -28.73
N ARG A 333 -0.91 8.97 -28.00
CA ARG A 333 -0.14 10.11 -28.56
C ARG A 333 1.21 10.24 -27.85
N PRO A 334 2.25 10.77 -28.52
CA PRO A 334 3.52 11.07 -27.86
C PRO A 334 3.34 12.05 -26.69
N PHE A 335 3.70 11.63 -25.48
CA PHE A 335 3.60 12.47 -24.30
C PHE A 335 4.74 13.49 -24.25
N VAL A 336 4.39 14.78 -24.28
CA VAL A 336 5.34 15.88 -24.09
C VAL A 336 5.43 16.21 -22.60
N VAL A 337 6.60 16.02 -22.00
CA VAL A 337 6.83 16.34 -20.58
C VAL A 337 6.74 17.86 -20.38
N PRO A 338 5.86 18.37 -19.50
CA PRO A 338 5.74 19.81 -19.24
C PRO A 338 7.04 20.44 -18.74
N ARG A 339 7.25 21.73 -19.00
CA ARG A 339 8.39 22.48 -18.47
C ARG A 339 8.36 22.48 -16.94
N LYS A 340 9.45 22.03 -16.32
CA LYS A 340 9.66 22.03 -14.87
C LYS A 340 10.68 23.11 -14.51
N SER A 341 10.45 23.82 -13.41
CA SER A 341 11.31 24.91 -12.90
C SER A 341 11.94 24.60 -11.55
N ARG A 342 11.44 23.60 -10.81
CA ARG A 342 11.96 23.20 -9.48
C ARG A 342 12.29 21.71 -9.45
N LEU A 343 13.14 21.30 -8.49
CA LEU A 343 13.73 19.96 -8.48
C LEU A 343 12.87 18.94 -7.74
N VAL A 344 12.77 19.02 -6.40
CA VAL A 344 11.99 18.08 -5.58
C VAL A 344 11.01 18.81 -4.67
N ALA A 345 9.75 18.39 -4.68
CA ALA A 345 8.74 18.79 -3.70
C ALA A 345 8.37 17.66 -2.76
N TRP A 346 7.96 18.01 -1.53
CA TRP A 346 7.27 17.12 -0.61
C TRP A 346 6.10 17.84 0.05
N VAL A 347 4.91 17.24 0.02
CA VAL A 347 3.71 17.78 0.67
C VAL A 347 3.32 16.86 1.82
N ILE A 348 3.35 17.37 3.05
CA ILE A 348 3.10 16.58 4.26
C ILE A 348 2.29 17.38 5.31
N SER A 349 1.20 16.79 5.77
CA SER A 349 0.43 17.30 6.93
C SER A 349 0.60 16.46 8.20
N ASN A 350 0.82 15.14 8.08
CA ASN A 350 1.01 14.24 9.22
C ASN A 350 2.52 14.05 9.49
N TRP A 351 3.10 15.00 10.21
CA TRP A 351 4.51 14.99 10.61
C TRP A 351 4.71 14.31 11.97
N ASN A 352 5.60 13.34 12.02
CA ASN A 352 6.08 12.69 13.25
C ASN A 352 7.50 12.18 12.95
N GLU A 353 8.50 12.52 13.79
CA GLU A 353 9.89 12.09 13.58
C GLU A 353 10.03 10.56 13.61
N GLU A 354 9.10 9.86 14.27
CA GLU A 354 9.08 8.39 14.31
C GLU A 354 8.53 7.71 13.04
N HIS A 355 7.98 8.47 12.10
CA HIS A 355 7.56 7.89 10.82
C HIS A 355 8.77 7.71 9.90
N ALA A 356 8.88 6.53 9.27
CA ALA A 356 9.99 6.17 8.38
C ALA A 356 10.27 7.24 7.30
N ARG A 357 9.20 7.83 6.73
CA ARG A 357 9.31 8.92 5.76
C ARG A 357 9.99 10.19 6.28
N VAL A 358 9.82 10.53 7.56
CA VAL A 358 10.45 11.72 8.16
C VAL A 358 11.92 11.42 8.43
N ARG A 359 12.25 10.26 8.99
CA ARG A 359 13.65 9.82 9.13
C ARG A 359 14.39 9.76 7.78
N TYR A 360 13.74 9.26 6.73
CA TYR A 360 14.33 9.21 5.38
C TYR A 360 14.52 10.61 4.79
N TYR A 361 13.52 11.49 4.91
CA TYR A 361 13.64 12.90 4.52
C TYR A 361 14.79 13.62 5.24
N ARG A 362 14.94 13.40 6.56
CA ARG A 362 16.02 13.98 7.39
C ARG A 362 17.40 13.63 6.86
N GLN A 363 17.60 12.43 6.30
CA GLN A 363 18.87 12.02 5.69
C GLN A 363 19.01 12.53 4.25
N LEU A 364 17.92 12.50 3.46
CA LEU A 364 17.95 12.91 2.05
C LEU A 364 18.22 14.43 1.88
N LYS A 365 17.67 15.26 2.77
CA LYS A 365 17.78 16.73 2.68
C LYS A 365 19.21 17.25 2.83
N GLU A 366 20.08 16.52 3.53
CA GLU A 366 21.51 16.86 3.69
C GLU A 366 22.30 16.71 2.37
N HIS A 367 21.68 16.12 1.34
CA HIS A 367 22.30 15.87 0.05
C HIS A 367 21.53 16.49 -1.12
N LEU A 368 20.30 16.96 -0.91
CA LEU A 368 19.40 17.43 -1.95
C LEU A 368 18.44 18.51 -1.41
N PRO A 369 18.34 19.70 -2.03
CA PRO A 369 17.31 20.65 -1.66
C PRO A 369 15.92 20.08 -1.97
N ILE A 370 15.03 20.12 -0.98
CA ILE A 370 13.66 19.61 -1.06
C ILE A 370 12.73 20.70 -0.54
N ASP A 371 11.81 21.13 -1.38
CA ASP A 371 10.79 22.12 -1.02
C ASP A 371 9.63 21.43 -0.28
N VAL A 372 9.47 21.77 1.01
CA VAL A 372 8.43 21.17 1.87
C VAL A 372 7.20 22.08 1.96
N TYR A 373 6.02 21.48 1.79
CA TYR A 373 4.71 22.12 1.82
C TYR A 373 3.75 21.42 2.78
N GLY A 374 2.69 22.11 3.18
CA GLY A 374 1.64 21.58 4.06
C GLY A 374 1.76 22.09 5.49
N ALA A 375 1.29 21.31 6.46
CA ALA A 375 1.06 21.79 7.84
C ALA A 375 2.33 22.26 8.61
N ARG A 376 3.53 21.97 8.08
CA ARG A 376 4.83 22.43 8.63
C ARG A 376 5.78 22.98 7.55
N GLY A 377 5.23 23.40 6.41
CA GLY A 377 6.01 23.87 5.27
C GLY A 377 5.40 25.11 4.63
N MET A 378 5.77 25.39 3.39
CA MET A 378 5.17 26.44 2.58
C MET A 378 3.69 26.17 2.32
N ALA A 379 2.92 27.26 2.12
CA ALA A 379 1.54 27.19 1.66
C ALA A 379 1.47 26.62 0.22
N LEU A 380 0.41 25.85 -0.06
CA LEU A 380 0.14 25.34 -1.40
C LEU A 380 -0.34 26.45 -2.33
N LEU A 381 0.11 26.44 -3.59
CA LEU A 381 -0.37 27.34 -4.63
C LEU A 381 -1.88 27.16 -4.82
N GLU A 382 -2.65 28.18 -4.46
CA GLU A 382 -4.13 28.18 -4.47
C GLU A 382 -4.73 27.00 -3.69
N GLY A 383 -4.07 26.54 -2.63
CA GLY A 383 -4.46 25.35 -1.88
C GLY A 383 -4.25 24.01 -2.61
N SER A 384 -3.87 24.03 -3.90
CA SER A 384 -3.84 22.84 -4.75
C SER A 384 -2.47 22.17 -4.79
N VAL A 385 -2.44 20.92 -4.30
CA VAL A 385 -1.27 20.04 -4.39
C VAL A 385 -0.81 19.85 -5.83
N VAL A 386 -1.74 19.60 -6.76
CA VAL A 386 -1.41 19.32 -8.17
C VAL A 386 -0.82 20.55 -8.85
N LYS A 387 -1.42 21.75 -8.64
CA LYS A 387 -0.85 23.01 -9.17
C LYS A 387 0.54 23.26 -8.59
N THR A 388 0.72 23.09 -7.29
CA THR A 388 2.03 23.26 -6.61
C THR A 388 3.10 22.31 -7.17
N VAL A 389 2.80 21.01 -7.25
CA VAL A 389 3.75 19.98 -7.70
C VAL A 389 4.00 20.03 -9.21
N SER A 390 3.12 20.66 -10.00
CA SER A 390 3.29 20.76 -11.47
C SER A 390 4.60 21.44 -11.89
N ALA A 391 5.15 22.34 -11.07
CA ALA A 391 6.43 23.01 -11.31
C ALA A 391 7.66 22.09 -11.11
N TYR A 392 7.50 20.93 -10.47
CA TYR A 392 8.60 20.08 -10.00
C TYR A 392 8.90 18.90 -10.92
N LYS A 393 10.19 18.55 -11.03
CA LYS A 393 10.62 17.32 -11.70
C LYS A 393 10.26 16.06 -10.93
N PHE A 394 10.47 16.09 -9.61
CA PHE A 394 10.27 14.96 -8.70
C PHE A 394 9.34 15.33 -7.55
N TYR A 395 8.58 14.35 -7.08
CA TYR A 395 7.73 14.47 -5.89
C TYR A 395 8.00 13.30 -4.93
N LEU A 396 8.21 13.59 -3.65
CA LEU A 396 8.37 12.56 -2.62
C LEU A 396 7.00 11.98 -2.26
N ALA A 397 6.61 10.91 -2.96
CA ALA A 397 5.38 10.16 -2.74
C ALA A 397 5.53 9.18 -1.56
N PHE A 398 5.83 9.72 -0.37
CA PHE A 398 6.14 8.94 0.83
C PHE A 398 4.90 8.65 1.69
N GLU A 399 4.52 7.38 1.75
CA GLU A 399 3.37 6.90 2.51
C GLU A 399 3.58 7.03 4.02
N ASN A 400 2.47 7.13 4.77
CA ASN A 400 2.51 7.24 6.24
C ASN A 400 3.02 5.95 6.92
N SER A 401 2.95 4.83 6.22
CA SER A 401 3.26 3.48 6.67
C SER A 401 3.55 2.58 5.46
N GLN A 402 4.10 1.39 5.69
CA GLN A 402 4.60 0.48 4.65
C GLN A 402 3.80 -0.82 4.70
N HIS A 403 2.73 -0.92 3.91
CA HIS A 403 1.79 -2.07 3.89
C HIS A 403 1.51 -2.53 2.47
N THR A 404 1.18 -3.81 2.30
CA THR A 404 0.85 -4.43 1.01
C THR A 404 -0.24 -3.65 0.26
N ASP A 405 0.01 -3.29 -1.00
CA ASP A 405 -0.90 -2.57 -1.90
C ASP A 405 -1.28 -1.12 -1.50
N TYR A 406 -0.73 -0.60 -0.39
CA TYR A 406 -1.02 0.75 0.09
C TYR A 406 -0.30 1.83 -0.73
N ILE A 407 -0.90 2.19 -1.87
CA ILE A 407 -0.39 3.20 -2.82
C ILE A 407 -1.47 4.27 -3.03
N THR A 408 -1.29 5.46 -2.44
CA THR A 408 -2.39 6.42 -2.27
C THR A 408 -2.38 7.60 -3.25
N GLU A 409 -3.16 8.65 -2.97
CA GLU A 409 -3.16 9.91 -3.70
C GLU A 409 -1.77 10.52 -3.91
N LYS A 410 -0.77 10.19 -3.07
CA LYS A 410 0.61 10.67 -3.20
C LYS A 410 1.23 10.28 -4.54
N LEU A 411 0.95 9.06 -5.01
CA LEU A 411 1.39 8.60 -6.32
C LEU A 411 0.41 9.07 -7.41
N TRP A 412 -0.86 8.68 -7.28
CA TRP A 412 -1.86 8.84 -8.35
C TRP A 412 -2.24 10.30 -8.63
N ARG A 413 -2.52 11.07 -7.58
CA ARG A 413 -2.96 12.46 -7.71
C ARG A 413 -1.79 13.45 -7.65
N ASN A 414 -0.92 13.32 -6.65
CA ASN A 414 0.04 14.38 -6.36
C ASN A 414 1.26 14.32 -7.29
N ALA A 415 1.80 13.13 -7.60
CA ALA A 415 2.87 12.99 -8.59
C ALA A 415 2.34 12.87 -10.02
N PHE A 416 1.50 11.86 -10.29
CA PHE A 416 1.09 11.53 -11.65
C PHE A 416 0.20 12.60 -12.28
N ALA A 417 -0.88 13.08 -11.65
CA ALA A 417 -1.67 14.17 -12.26
C ALA A 417 -0.87 15.49 -12.39
N ALA A 418 0.16 15.73 -11.57
CA ALA A 418 1.09 16.87 -11.72
C ALA A 418 2.20 16.65 -12.76
N SER A 419 2.24 15.48 -13.42
CA SER A 419 3.32 15.05 -14.33
C SER A 419 4.72 15.19 -13.71
N ALA A 420 4.86 14.86 -12.42
CA ALA A 420 6.14 14.73 -11.74
C ALA A 420 6.51 13.25 -11.61
N VAL A 421 7.81 12.92 -11.59
CA VAL A 421 8.27 11.55 -11.35
C VAL A 421 8.18 11.27 -9.84
N PRO A 422 7.40 10.25 -9.40
CA PRO A 422 7.30 9.91 -8.00
C PRO A 422 8.60 9.23 -7.52
N VAL A 423 9.13 9.74 -6.41
CA VAL A 423 10.12 9.05 -5.57
C VAL A 423 9.33 8.45 -4.40
N VAL A 424 9.24 7.12 -4.34
CA VAL A 424 8.26 6.41 -3.48
C VAL A 424 8.93 5.76 -2.28
N LEU A 425 8.19 5.75 -1.15
CA LEU A 425 8.52 5.03 0.07
C LEU A 425 7.19 4.52 0.64
N GLY A 426 7.01 3.20 0.68
CA GLY A 426 5.71 2.56 0.97
C GLY A 426 5.82 1.03 0.91
N PRO A 427 4.93 0.31 0.20
CA PRO A 427 5.14 -1.11 -0.11
C PRO A 427 6.52 -1.38 -0.76
N ARG A 428 6.97 -2.64 -0.79
CA ARG A 428 8.20 -3.04 -1.52
C ARG A 428 8.10 -2.69 -3.01
N ARG A 429 9.23 -2.41 -3.69
CA ARG A 429 9.30 -2.12 -5.14
C ARG A 429 8.44 -3.07 -6.00
N ALA A 430 8.60 -4.38 -5.84
CA ALA A 430 7.87 -5.40 -6.60
C ALA A 430 6.35 -5.35 -6.40
N ASN A 431 5.86 -4.72 -5.32
CA ASN A 431 4.44 -4.48 -5.10
C ASN A 431 3.93 -3.31 -5.95
N TYR A 432 4.67 -2.18 -6.05
CA TYR A 432 4.36 -1.10 -7.00
C TYR A 432 4.29 -1.61 -8.45
N GLU A 433 5.21 -2.50 -8.84
CA GLU A 433 5.26 -3.08 -10.19
C GLU A 433 4.04 -3.95 -10.56
N ARG A 434 3.17 -4.28 -9.59
CA ARG A 434 1.85 -4.92 -9.85
C ARG A 434 0.78 -3.95 -10.35
N PHE A 435 1.02 -2.64 -10.23
CA PHE A 435 0.04 -1.57 -10.52
C PHE A 435 0.54 -0.56 -11.55
N ILE A 436 1.85 -0.31 -11.62
CA ILE A 436 2.48 0.69 -12.50
C ILE A 436 3.77 0.14 -13.14
N PRO A 437 4.19 0.63 -14.32
CA PRO A 437 5.44 0.21 -14.95
C PRO A 437 6.66 0.48 -14.07
N ALA A 438 7.62 -0.44 -14.06
CA ALA A 438 8.88 -0.38 -13.33
C ALA A 438 9.73 0.87 -13.63
N ASP A 439 9.55 1.46 -14.81
CA ASP A 439 10.20 2.67 -15.31
C ASP A 439 9.38 3.95 -15.09
N SER A 440 8.24 3.90 -14.39
CA SER A 440 7.37 5.07 -14.11
C SER A 440 7.68 5.79 -12.79
N PHE A 441 8.50 5.19 -11.92
CA PHE A 441 8.77 5.65 -10.56
C PHE A 441 10.21 5.33 -10.12
N ILE A 442 10.65 5.97 -9.03
CA ILE A 442 11.95 5.73 -8.38
C ILE A 442 11.67 5.21 -6.97
N HIS A 443 12.15 4.01 -6.62
CA HIS A 443 11.99 3.47 -5.26
C HIS A 443 13.18 3.90 -4.38
N VAL A 444 12.93 4.23 -3.12
CA VAL A 444 14.04 4.58 -2.20
C VAL A 444 15.03 3.42 -2.03
N ASP A 445 14.53 2.18 -1.95
CA ASP A 445 15.34 0.96 -1.81
C ASP A 445 16.09 0.54 -3.09
N ASP A 446 15.93 1.27 -4.21
CA ASP A 446 16.80 1.09 -5.39
C ASP A 446 18.25 1.55 -5.11
N PHE A 447 18.46 2.27 -4.00
CA PHE A 447 19.73 2.92 -3.65
C PHE A 447 20.24 2.47 -2.28
N PRO A 448 21.52 2.09 -2.15
CA PRO A 448 22.13 1.74 -0.86
C PRO A 448 22.15 2.88 0.18
N SER A 449 21.91 4.13 -0.22
CA SER A 449 21.78 5.27 0.70
C SER A 449 21.02 6.46 0.09
N PRO A 450 20.43 7.34 0.93
CA PRO A 450 19.84 8.60 0.47
C PRO A 450 20.82 9.50 -0.30
N ARG A 451 22.13 9.43 -0.02
CA ARG A 451 23.17 10.16 -0.77
C ARG A 451 23.25 9.71 -2.24
N LEU A 452 23.12 8.41 -2.50
CA LEU A 452 23.13 7.86 -3.85
C LEU A 452 21.83 8.20 -4.60
N LEU A 453 20.67 8.15 -3.92
CA LEU A 453 19.40 8.65 -4.47
C LEU A 453 19.51 10.15 -4.84
N ALA A 454 20.02 11.00 -3.94
CA ALA A 454 20.23 12.41 -4.21
C ALA A 454 21.16 12.66 -5.41
N THR A 455 22.22 11.85 -5.54
CA THR A 455 23.14 11.89 -6.68
C THR A 455 22.44 11.52 -7.98
N TYR A 456 21.60 10.48 -7.97
CA TYR A 456 20.81 10.04 -9.12
C TYR A 456 19.77 11.09 -9.54
N LEU A 457 19.06 11.72 -8.61
CA LEU A 457 18.11 12.79 -8.90
C LEU A 457 18.80 14.03 -9.51
N LYS A 458 20.02 14.38 -9.07
CA LYS A 458 20.86 15.41 -9.70
C LYS A 458 21.38 15.01 -11.09
N PHE A 459 21.67 13.73 -11.32
CA PHE A 459 22.01 13.22 -12.65
C PHE A 459 20.83 13.35 -13.61
N LEU A 460 19.63 12.91 -13.21
CA LEU A 460 18.41 13.05 -14.02
C LEU A 460 18.03 14.50 -14.28
N ASP A 461 18.27 15.41 -13.32
CA ASP A 461 18.05 16.84 -13.52
C ASP A 461 18.82 17.39 -14.74
N LYS A 462 20.09 17.01 -14.85
CA LYS A 462 20.99 17.39 -15.96
C LYS A 462 20.76 16.57 -17.23
N ASN A 463 20.42 15.28 -17.11
CA ASN A 463 20.26 14.35 -18.24
C ASN A 463 18.79 14.27 -18.71
N LYS A 464 18.40 15.20 -19.61
CA LYS A 464 17.05 15.27 -20.20
C LYS A 464 16.60 13.95 -20.90
N PRO A 465 17.45 13.23 -21.66
CA PRO A 465 17.08 11.90 -22.19
C PRO A 465 16.69 10.90 -21.10
N SER A 466 17.51 10.72 -20.06
CA SER A 466 17.23 9.79 -18.97
C SER A 466 15.98 10.19 -18.17
N TYR A 467 15.80 11.48 -17.88
CA TYR A 467 14.59 11.97 -17.21
C TYR A 467 13.31 11.70 -18.00
N ARG A 468 13.33 11.90 -19.34
CA ARG A 468 12.14 11.66 -20.19
C ARG A 468 11.72 10.19 -20.25
N ARG A 469 12.62 9.23 -20.01
CA ARG A 469 12.25 7.79 -19.98
C ARG A 469 11.18 7.49 -18.92
N TYR A 470 11.17 8.21 -17.80
CA TYR A 470 10.16 8.07 -16.74
C TYR A 470 8.71 8.39 -17.14
N PHE A 471 8.50 8.91 -18.36
CA PHE A 471 7.19 9.22 -18.92
C PHE A 471 6.81 8.35 -20.12
N ALA A 472 7.65 7.39 -20.54
CA ALA A 472 7.43 6.58 -21.74
C ALA A 472 6.09 5.81 -21.71
N TRP A 473 5.65 5.40 -20.52
CA TRP A 473 4.36 4.75 -20.29
C TRP A 473 3.15 5.61 -20.68
N ARG A 474 3.26 6.95 -20.66
CA ARG A 474 2.16 7.87 -21.02
C ARG A 474 1.82 7.89 -22.50
N ASN A 475 2.68 7.32 -23.34
CA ASN A 475 2.35 7.06 -24.74
C ASN A 475 1.28 5.96 -24.90
N LYS A 476 1.02 5.17 -23.84
CA LYS A 476 0.12 4.00 -23.85
C LYS A 476 -0.99 4.07 -22.81
N TYR A 477 -0.76 4.73 -21.68
CA TYR A 477 -1.68 4.74 -20.54
C TYR A 477 -2.03 6.14 -20.06
N GLU A 478 -3.28 6.29 -19.67
CA GLU A 478 -3.80 7.43 -18.92
C GLU A 478 -4.02 7.05 -17.44
N VAL A 479 -4.14 8.07 -16.59
CA VAL A 479 -4.24 7.91 -15.13
C VAL A 479 -5.67 8.19 -14.70
N HIS A 480 -6.35 7.20 -14.15
CA HIS A 480 -7.57 7.42 -13.39
C HIS A 480 -7.21 7.72 -11.93
N VAL A 481 -7.74 8.81 -11.38
CA VAL A 481 -7.66 9.12 -9.95
C VAL A 481 -9.05 8.86 -9.37
N THR A 482 -9.13 7.90 -8.46
CA THR A 482 -10.41 7.41 -7.94
C THR A 482 -11.17 8.50 -7.19
N SER A 483 -12.45 8.68 -7.50
CA SER A 483 -13.29 9.66 -6.81
C SER A 483 -13.65 9.14 -5.42
N PHE A 484 -13.00 9.68 -4.39
CA PHE A 484 -13.19 9.21 -3.01
C PHE A 484 -14.64 9.41 -2.55
N TRP A 485 -15.17 8.40 -1.83
CA TRP A 485 -16.60 8.18 -1.56
C TRP A 485 -17.43 7.83 -2.78
N ASP A 486 -17.45 8.68 -3.80
CA ASP A 486 -18.48 8.61 -4.83
C ASP A 486 -18.30 7.35 -5.73
N GLU A 487 -17.08 7.08 -6.19
CA GLU A 487 -16.79 5.85 -6.96
C GLU A 487 -16.85 4.60 -6.06
N HIS A 488 -16.50 4.76 -4.79
CA HIS A 488 -16.47 3.69 -3.81
C HIS A 488 -17.87 3.13 -3.56
N TYR A 489 -18.84 4.00 -3.27
CA TYR A 489 -20.22 3.58 -3.04
C TYR A 489 -20.85 2.90 -4.26
N CYS A 490 -20.55 3.40 -5.47
CA CYS A 490 -21.03 2.78 -6.70
C CYS A 490 -20.36 1.42 -6.96
N LYS A 491 -19.07 1.26 -6.66
CA LYS A 491 -18.34 -0.01 -6.85
C LYS A 491 -18.80 -1.11 -5.90
N VAL A 492 -19.07 -0.83 -4.61
CA VAL A 492 -19.68 -1.83 -3.73
C VAL A 492 -21.09 -2.22 -4.21
N CYS A 493 -21.87 -1.27 -4.72
CA CYS A 493 -23.19 -1.54 -5.28
C CYS A 493 -23.13 -2.46 -6.51
N GLU A 494 -22.18 -2.21 -7.42
CA GLU A 494 -21.91 -3.04 -8.59
C GLU A 494 -21.50 -4.47 -8.19
N ALA A 495 -20.61 -4.62 -7.19
CA ALA A 495 -20.18 -5.90 -6.68
C ALA A 495 -21.34 -6.68 -6.02
N VAL A 496 -22.12 -6.02 -5.14
CA VAL A 496 -23.30 -6.59 -4.46
C VAL A 496 -24.36 -7.07 -5.45
N ARG A 497 -24.59 -6.33 -6.54
CA ARG A 497 -25.49 -6.73 -7.64
C ARG A 497 -24.98 -7.94 -8.42
N THR A 498 -23.66 -8.12 -8.50
CA THR A 498 -23.02 -9.12 -9.38
C THR A 498 -22.73 -10.45 -8.68
N ALA A 499 -22.40 -10.45 -7.39
CA ALA A 499 -22.05 -11.67 -6.65
C ALA A 499 -23.25 -12.56 -6.26
N GLY A 500 -24.48 -12.15 -6.57
CA GLY A 500 -25.69 -12.90 -6.24
C GLY A 500 -25.83 -13.17 -4.74
N ASN A 501 -26.00 -14.44 -4.36
CA ASN A 501 -26.24 -14.89 -2.98
C ASN A 501 -25.00 -15.44 -2.25
N GLN A 502 -23.78 -15.10 -2.68
CA GLN A 502 -22.57 -15.56 -2.00
C GLN A 502 -22.40 -14.94 -0.61
N LEU A 503 -22.75 -15.72 0.41
CA LEU A 503 -22.52 -15.41 1.82
C LEU A 503 -21.23 -16.10 2.28
N LYS A 504 -20.23 -15.29 2.62
CA LYS A 504 -19.05 -15.70 3.38
C LYS A 504 -18.91 -14.81 4.62
N THR A 505 -18.00 -15.15 5.52
CA THR A 505 -17.69 -14.35 6.71
C THR A 505 -16.19 -14.16 6.85
N VAL A 506 -15.75 -12.92 7.10
CA VAL A 506 -14.33 -12.57 7.29
C VAL A 506 -13.93 -12.95 8.71
N GLN A 507 -13.36 -14.15 8.86
CA GLN A 507 -13.02 -14.67 10.19
C GLN A 507 -11.89 -13.87 10.86
N ASN A 508 -10.79 -13.58 10.15
CA ASN A 508 -9.63 -12.91 10.72
C ASN A 508 -9.27 -11.63 9.94
N LEU A 509 -10.12 -10.60 10.10
CA LEU A 509 -9.94 -9.30 9.43
C LEU A 509 -8.59 -8.65 9.76
N ALA A 510 -8.15 -8.74 11.02
CA ALA A 510 -6.88 -8.19 11.47
C ALA A 510 -5.69 -8.87 10.78
N SER A 511 -5.56 -10.19 10.88
CA SER A 511 -4.44 -10.92 10.27
C SER A 511 -4.41 -10.82 8.75
N TRP A 512 -5.57 -10.69 8.10
CA TRP A 512 -5.63 -10.43 6.67
C TRP A 512 -5.11 -9.02 6.33
N PHE A 513 -5.62 -7.98 7.01
CA PHE A 513 -5.28 -6.60 6.67
C PHE A 513 -3.84 -6.23 7.07
N GLU A 514 -3.35 -6.77 8.20
CA GLU A 514 -1.99 -6.60 8.74
C GLU A 514 -0.89 -7.37 7.96
N SER A 515 -1.23 -8.13 6.90
CA SER A 515 -0.30 -9.04 6.16
C SER A 515 0.54 -8.43 5.04
#